data_AF-A0A8I0FET8-F1
#
_entry.id   AF-A0A8I0FET8-F1
#
_cell.length_a   1.000
_cell.length_b   1.000
_cell.length_c   1.000
_cell.angle_alpha   90.00
_cell.angle_beta   90.00
_cell.angle_gamma   90.00
#
_symmetry.space_group_name_H-M   'P 1'
#
loop_
_entity.id
_entity.type
_entity.pdbx_description
1 polymer ?
#
loop_
_entity_poly.entity_id
_entity_poly.type
_entity_poly.pdbx_seq_one_letter_code
_entity_poly.pdbx_strand_id
1 'polypeptide(L)'
;ILGFHNGYYLYDYLRQKDKIWFWVHGEILERRAFKDIWGQLRSYLRYERHKIYFKQLLKGKRIVIVSKHLEEAYKKILESSEFVTIPNGIELPENTNRFNSKKWDALFLGRLVNLKQVDHIIKAFYKANVSGKLGILGDG
;
A
#
# COMPACT_ATOMS: atom_id res chain seq x y z
N ILE A 1 -6.73 -9.53 -3.80
CA ILE A 1 -6.59 -10.68 -2.86
C ILE A 1 -6.20 -11.98 -3.60
N LEU A 2 -6.68 -12.23 -4.83
CA LEU A 2 -6.27 -13.40 -5.64
C LEU A 2 -4.77 -13.45 -6.03
N GLY A 3 -4.11 -12.32 -6.29
CA GLY A 3 -2.68 -12.30 -6.63
C GLY A 3 -1.74 -12.73 -5.48
N PHE A 4 -2.18 -12.56 -4.23
CA PHE A 4 -1.39 -12.94 -3.04
C PHE A 4 -1.39 -14.46 -2.78
N HIS A 5 -2.39 -15.19 -3.29
CA HIS A 5 -2.52 -16.63 -3.06
C HIS A 5 -1.70 -17.48 -4.03
N ASN A 6 -1.60 -17.08 -5.31
CA ASN A 6 -0.90 -17.89 -6.33
C ASN A 6 0.63 -17.92 -6.13
N GLY A 7 1.25 -16.80 -5.71
CA GLY A 7 2.69 -16.77 -5.43
C GLY A 7 3.10 -17.66 -4.25
N TYR A 8 2.17 -17.92 -3.32
CA TYR A 8 2.42 -18.77 -2.16
C TYR A 8 2.38 -20.27 -2.49
N TYR A 9 1.34 -20.74 -3.20
CA TYR A 9 1.25 -22.17 -3.54
C TYR A 9 2.39 -22.63 -4.47
N LEU A 10 2.89 -21.72 -5.31
CA LEU A 10 4.04 -21.98 -6.16
C LEU A 10 5.37 -21.89 -5.42
N TYR A 11 5.42 -21.36 -4.20
CA TYR A 11 6.68 -21.20 -3.46
C TYR A 11 7.41 -22.53 -3.27
N ASP A 12 6.70 -23.59 -2.85
CA ASP A 12 7.32 -24.89 -2.62
C ASP A 12 7.82 -25.53 -3.93
N TYR A 13 7.18 -25.22 -5.06
CA TYR A 13 7.64 -25.64 -6.39
C TYR A 13 8.85 -24.84 -6.87
N LEU A 14 8.89 -23.54 -6.55
CA LEU A 14 9.96 -22.63 -6.93
C LEU A 14 11.23 -22.82 -6.09
N ARG A 15 11.19 -23.58 -4.97
CA ARG A 15 12.35 -23.86 -4.10
C ARG A 15 13.53 -24.51 -4.83
N GLN A 16 13.33 -25.04 -6.02
CA GLN A 16 14.43 -25.47 -6.90
C GLN A 16 15.38 -24.32 -7.28
N LYS A 17 14.97 -23.06 -7.08
CA LYS A 17 15.81 -21.87 -7.26
C LYS A 17 16.24 -21.32 -5.90
N ASP A 18 17.55 -21.15 -5.71
CA ASP A 18 18.18 -20.72 -4.45
C ASP A 18 17.83 -19.29 -3.97
N LYS A 19 17.10 -18.51 -4.78
CA LYS A 19 16.85 -17.08 -4.51
C LYS A 19 15.42 -16.69 -4.90
N ILE A 20 14.46 -16.94 -4.01
CA ILE A 20 13.09 -16.46 -4.15
C ILE A 20 12.88 -15.25 -3.23
N TRP A 21 12.37 -14.16 -3.79
CA TRP A 21 11.99 -12.95 -3.07
C TRP A 21 10.49 -12.75 -3.13
N PHE A 22 9.87 -12.46 -1.99
CA PHE A 22 8.46 -12.10 -1.91
C PHE A 22 8.30 -10.58 -2.03
N TRP A 23 7.52 -10.11 -3.00
CA TRP A 23 7.28 -8.68 -3.17
C TRP A 23 5.97 -8.25 -2.47
N VAL A 24 6.08 -7.31 -1.53
CA VAL A 24 4.95 -6.79 -0.76
C VAL A 24 4.72 -5.31 -1.08
N HIS A 25 3.64 -5.03 -1.81
CA HIS A 25 3.32 -3.69 -2.32
C HIS A 25 2.41 -2.84 -1.42
N GLY A 26 1.84 -3.40 -0.36
CA GLY A 26 0.89 -2.69 0.49
C GLY A 26 0.76 -3.33 1.87
N GLU A 27 0.04 -2.64 2.76
CA GLU A 27 -0.17 -3.12 4.11
C GLU A 27 -1.12 -4.33 4.11
N ILE A 28 -0.61 -5.50 4.50
CA ILE A 28 -1.35 -6.77 4.54
C ILE A 28 -2.20 -6.86 5.81
N LEU A 29 -1.74 -6.25 6.90
CA LEU A 29 -2.35 -6.32 8.22
C LEU A 29 -3.17 -5.06 8.52
N GLU A 30 -4.32 -4.92 7.86
CA GLU A 30 -5.20 -3.77 8.09
C GLU A 30 -6.20 -4.00 9.24
N ARG A 31 -6.23 -3.05 10.19
CA ARG A 31 -7.32 -2.91 11.17
C ARG A 31 -8.43 -2.05 10.59
N ARG A 32 -9.64 -2.60 10.54
CA ARG A 32 -10.84 -1.86 10.14
C ARG A 32 -11.54 -1.32 11.38
N ALA A 33 -11.88 -0.04 11.37
CA ALA A 33 -12.68 0.59 12.41
C ALA A 33 -14.16 0.24 12.23
N PHE A 34 -14.82 -0.10 13.33
CA PHE A 34 -16.25 -0.37 13.40
C PHE A 34 -16.88 0.46 14.51
N LYS A 35 -18.12 0.91 14.30
CA LYS A 35 -18.86 1.71 15.29
C LYS A 35 -19.33 0.85 16.47
N ASP A 36 -19.61 -0.43 16.25
CA ASP A 36 -20.12 -1.36 17.24
C ASP A 36 -19.01 -2.16 17.94
N ILE A 37 -19.20 -2.43 19.24
CA ILE A 37 -18.24 -3.16 20.09
C ILE A 37 -18.00 -4.58 19.55
N TRP A 38 -19.05 -5.26 19.08
CA TRP A 38 -18.96 -6.59 18.47
C TRP A 38 -18.16 -6.58 17.15
N GLY A 39 -18.31 -5.53 16.35
CA GLY A 39 -17.53 -5.28 15.15
C GLY A 39 -16.05 -5.03 15.47
N GLN A 40 -15.76 -4.26 16.52
CA GLN A 40 -14.40 -4.04 16.99
C GLN A 40 -13.74 -5.36 17.45
N LEU A 41 -14.44 -6.17 18.25
CA LEU A 41 -13.93 -7.47 18.71
C LEU A 41 -13.67 -8.43 17.54
N ARG A 42 -14.61 -8.53 16.59
CA ARG A 42 -14.42 -9.35 15.38
C ARG A 42 -13.24 -8.87 14.54
N SER A 43 -13.07 -7.55 14.40
CA SER A 43 -11.94 -6.95 13.67
C SER A 43 -10.61 -7.29 14.36
N TYR A 44 -10.57 -7.24 15.70
CA TYR A 44 -9.40 -7.62 16.48
C TYR A 44 -9.05 -9.10 16.32
N LEU A 45 -10.02 -10.02 16.51
CA LEU A 45 -9.79 -11.46 16.34
C LEU A 45 -9.34 -11.80 14.90
N ARG A 46 -9.96 -11.18 13.90
CA ARG A 46 -9.55 -11.31 12.49
C ARG A 46 -8.11 -10.84 12.30
N TYR A 47 -7.74 -9.70 12.88
CA TYR A 47 -6.39 -9.14 12.80
C TYR A 47 -5.36 -10.09 13.42
N GLU A 48 -5.60 -10.60 14.63
CA GLU A 48 -4.66 -11.53 15.28
C GLU A 48 -4.53 -12.84 14.48
N ARG A 49 -5.63 -13.39 13.96
CA ARG A 49 -5.58 -14.56 13.06
C ARG A 49 -4.77 -14.29 11.79
N HIS A 50 -4.98 -13.15 11.16
CA HIS A 50 -4.24 -12.76 9.96
C HIS A 50 -2.75 -12.54 10.27
N LYS A 51 -2.43 -11.97 11.43
CA LYS A 51 -1.05 -11.80 11.90
C LYS A 51 -0.35 -13.13 12.12
N ILE A 52 -1.02 -14.11 12.72
CA ILE A 52 -0.48 -15.48 12.88
C ILE A 52 -0.20 -16.11 11.52
N TYR A 53 -1.17 -16.06 10.60
CA TYR A 53 -1.01 -16.60 9.25
C TYR A 53 0.13 -15.92 8.49
N PHE A 54 0.17 -14.59 8.52
CA PHE A 54 1.24 -13.78 7.95
C PHE A 54 2.61 -14.17 8.51
N LYS A 55 2.71 -14.35 9.83
CA LYS A 55 3.95 -14.80 10.48
C LYS A 55 4.36 -16.19 9.99
N GLN A 56 3.44 -17.15 9.98
CA GLN A 56 3.72 -18.51 9.50
C GLN A 56 4.17 -18.53 8.03
N LEU A 57 3.55 -17.71 7.20
CA LEU A 57 3.79 -17.63 5.76
C LEU A 57 5.19 -17.12 5.43
N LEU A 58 5.61 -16.04 6.10
CA LEU A 58 6.79 -15.26 5.73
C LEU A 58 7.97 -15.44 6.67
N LYS A 59 7.83 -16.19 7.76
CA LYS A 59 8.92 -16.47 8.70
C LYS A 59 10.13 -17.06 7.97
N GLY A 60 11.28 -16.41 8.10
CA GLY A 60 12.54 -16.89 7.53
C GLY A 60 12.66 -16.70 6.02
N LYS A 61 11.76 -15.92 5.40
CA LYS A 61 11.79 -15.64 3.96
C LYS A 61 12.55 -14.35 3.67
N ARG A 62 12.93 -14.17 2.40
CA ARG A 62 13.48 -12.92 1.86
C ARG A 62 12.36 -12.08 1.25
N ILE A 63 12.25 -10.83 1.66
CA ILE A 63 11.10 -9.97 1.38
C ILE A 63 11.57 -8.66 0.78
N VAL A 64 11.06 -8.32 -0.41
CA VAL A 64 11.16 -6.98 -1.00
C VAL A 64 9.95 -6.17 -0.60
N ILE A 65 10.16 -4.99 -0.04
CA ILE A 65 9.09 -4.11 0.43
C ILE A 65 9.23 -2.71 -0.13
N VAL A 66 8.11 -2.03 -0.32
CA VAL A 66 8.09 -0.75 -1.07
C VAL A 66 8.36 0.49 -0.21
N SER A 67 8.44 0.35 1.12
CA SER A 67 8.58 1.49 2.04
C SER A 67 9.27 1.06 3.34
N LYS A 68 10.17 1.93 3.83
CA LYS A 68 10.86 1.75 5.12
C LYS A 68 9.90 1.67 6.30
N HIS A 69 8.81 2.44 6.28
CA HIS A 69 7.80 2.38 7.34
C HIS A 69 7.16 0.98 7.44
N LEU A 70 6.87 0.36 6.29
CA LEU A 70 6.33 -1.00 6.26
C LEU A 70 7.39 -2.02 6.70
N GLU A 71 8.65 -1.82 6.32
CA GLU A 71 9.77 -2.64 6.77
C GLU A 71 9.88 -2.66 8.29
N GLU A 72 9.88 -1.49 8.92
CA GLU A 72 9.95 -1.32 10.37
C GLU A 72 8.75 -1.97 11.09
N ALA A 73 7.55 -1.82 10.53
CA ALA A 73 6.34 -2.45 11.08
C ALA A 73 6.42 -3.98 11.02
N TYR A 74 6.92 -4.54 9.91
CA TYR A 74 6.94 -6.00 9.70
C TYR A 74 8.13 -6.70 10.33
N LYS A 75 9.28 -6.04 10.50
CA LYS A 75 10.42 -6.57 11.26
C LYS A 75 10.03 -6.94 12.69
N LYS A 76 9.14 -6.15 13.32
CA LYS A 76 8.58 -6.44 14.66
C LYS A 76 7.75 -7.73 14.73
N ILE A 77 7.28 -8.22 13.59
CA ILE A 77 6.42 -9.43 13.48
C ILE A 77 7.23 -10.62 12.95
N LEU A 78 8.19 -10.35 12.05
CA LEU A 78 8.95 -11.30 11.26
C LEU A 78 10.46 -11.22 11.57
N GLU A 79 10.82 -11.38 12.84
CA GLU A 79 12.19 -11.21 13.36
C GLU A 79 13.26 -12.02 12.62
N SER A 80 12.93 -13.22 12.12
CA SER A 80 13.88 -14.11 11.45
C SER A 80 13.96 -13.93 9.93
N SER A 81 13.31 -12.91 9.36
CA SER A 81 13.17 -12.73 7.91
C SER A 81 14.09 -11.63 7.38
N GLU A 82 14.55 -11.78 6.14
CA GLU A 82 15.41 -10.81 5.48
C GLU A 82 14.56 -9.79 4.72
N PHE A 83 14.84 -8.50 4.88
CA PHE A 83 14.10 -7.42 4.23
C PHE A 83 15.03 -6.57 3.37
N VAL A 84 14.55 -6.20 2.19
CA VAL A 84 15.14 -5.17 1.34
C VAL A 84 14.04 -4.19 0.94
N THR A 85 14.22 -2.90 1.25
CA THR A 85 13.30 -1.86 0.78
C THR A 85 13.71 -1.38 -0.60
N ILE A 86 12.82 -1.57 -1.58
CA ILE A 86 12.93 -1.03 -2.94
C ILE A 86 11.69 -0.19 -3.20
N PRO A 87 11.77 1.15 -3.13
CA PRO A 87 10.62 2.00 -3.38
C PRO A 87 10.17 1.91 -4.84
N ASN A 88 8.86 1.95 -5.07
CA ASN A 88 8.27 1.95 -6.42
C ASN A 88 8.50 3.25 -7.20
N GLY A 89 9.31 4.18 -6.68
CA GLY A 89 9.53 5.49 -7.27
C GLY A 89 10.35 5.41 -8.56
N ILE A 90 10.10 6.34 -9.47
CA ILE A 90 10.99 6.61 -10.60
C ILE A 90 11.91 7.77 -10.21
N GLU A 91 13.17 7.72 -10.61
CA GLU A 91 14.04 8.89 -10.56
C GLU A 91 13.49 9.94 -11.52
N LEU A 92 13.11 11.10 -10.99
CA LEU A 92 12.65 12.20 -11.82
C LEU A 92 13.88 12.91 -12.39
N PRO A 93 13.93 13.20 -13.70
CA PRO A 93 15.03 13.96 -14.28
C PRO A 93 15.12 15.35 -13.64
N GLU A 94 16.33 15.79 -13.30
CA GLU A 94 16.59 17.08 -12.60
C GLU A 94 16.03 18.29 -13.37
N ASN A 95 15.90 18.17 -14.70
CA ASN A 95 15.41 19.22 -15.59
C ASN A 95 14.08 18.86 -16.24
N THR A 96 13.00 18.78 -15.46
CA THR A 96 11.67 19.03 -16.02
C THR A 96 11.54 20.53 -16.27
N ASN A 97 12.00 21.01 -17.44
CA ASN A 97 11.74 22.37 -17.90
C ASN A 97 10.24 22.66 -17.76
N ARG A 98 9.93 23.52 -16.79
CA ARG A 98 8.57 23.79 -16.32
C ARG A 98 7.80 24.45 -17.45
N PHE A 99 6.74 23.80 -17.91
CA PHE A 99 5.74 24.45 -18.75
C PHE A 99 5.28 25.74 -18.05
N ASN A 100 5.48 26.89 -18.69
CA ASN A 100 5.20 28.22 -18.12
C ASN A 100 3.70 28.53 -17.93
N SER A 101 2.80 27.61 -18.27
CA SER A 101 1.36 27.80 -18.08
C SER A 101 0.84 26.91 -16.94
N LYS A 102 0.74 27.51 -15.75
CA LYS A 102 0.05 26.88 -14.62
C LYS A 102 -1.45 26.82 -14.91
N LYS A 103 -1.96 25.66 -15.33
CA LYS A 103 -3.40 25.45 -15.61
C LYS A 103 -4.21 25.13 -14.34
N TRP A 104 -3.60 24.43 -13.40
CA TRP A 104 -4.23 23.94 -12.17
C TRP A 104 -3.41 24.34 -10.95
N ASP A 105 -4.07 24.72 -9.86
CA ASP A 105 -3.45 25.04 -8.58
C ASP A 105 -3.29 23.80 -7.70
N ALA A 106 -4.20 22.84 -7.85
CA ALA A 106 -4.13 21.51 -7.26
C ALA A 106 -4.46 20.47 -8.33
N LEU A 107 -3.78 19.32 -8.30
CA LEU A 107 -4.01 18.24 -9.25
C LEU A 107 -4.06 16.90 -8.52
N PHE A 108 -5.17 16.19 -8.65
CA PHE A 108 -5.27 14.78 -8.33
C PHE A 108 -5.08 13.97 -9.62
N LEU A 109 -4.16 13.01 -9.60
CA LEU A 109 -3.92 12.09 -10.71
C LEU A 109 -4.00 10.65 -10.21
N GLY A 110 -4.95 9.87 -10.71
CA GLY A 110 -5.09 8.46 -10.36
C GLY A 110 -6.46 7.89 -10.73
N ARG A 111 -6.64 6.57 -10.61
CA ARG A 111 -7.92 5.91 -10.92
C ARG A 111 -9.05 6.43 -10.04
N LEU A 112 -10.24 6.62 -10.61
CA LEU A 112 -11.39 7.23 -9.93
C LEU A 112 -12.27 6.20 -9.19
N VAL A 113 -11.62 5.31 -8.44
CA VAL A 113 -12.31 4.26 -7.67
C VAL A 113 -12.72 4.74 -6.27
N ASN A 114 -13.79 4.16 -5.71
CA ASN A 114 -14.30 4.47 -4.36
C ASN A 114 -13.22 4.47 -3.27
N LEU A 115 -12.25 3.56 -3.35
CA LEU A 115 -11.14 3.47 -2.39
C LEU A 115 -10.31 4.76 -2.32
N LYS A 116 -10.20 5.51 -3.43
CA LYS A 116 -9.42 6.74 -3.53
C LYS A 116 -10.15 7.95 -2.96
N GLN A 117 -11.46 7.85 -2.69
CA GLN A 117 -12.22 8.86 -1.96
C GLN A 117 -12.07 10.28 -2.54
N VAL A 118 -12.15 10.39 -3.88
CA VAL A 118 -11.98 11.66 -4.60
C VAL A 118 -13.00 12.72 -4.16
N ASP A 119 -14.17 12.29 -3.69
CA ASP A 119 -15.20 13.14 -3.11
C ASP A 119 -14.71 13.93 -1.89
N HIS A 120 -13.82 13.35 -1.07
CA HIS A 120 -13.23 14.03 0.08
C HIS A 120 -12.31 15.17 -0.36
N ILE A 121 -11.59 14.98 -1.47
CA ILE A 121 -10.73 16.04 -2.05
C ILE A 121 -11.60 17.21 -2.53
N ILE A 122 -12.70 16.92 -3.24
CA ILE A 122 -13.64 17.95 -3.70
C ILE A 122 -14.23 18.72 -2.51
N LYS A 123 -14.70 18.01 -1.48
CA LYS A 123 -15.25 18.62 -0.25
C LYS A 123 -14.19 19.46 0.48
N ALA A 124 -12.96 18.97 0.58
CA ALA A 124 -11.88 19.69 1.24
C ALA A 124 -11.52 20.96 0.46
N PHE A 125 -11.44 20.88 -0.87
CA PHE A 125 -11.17 22.03 -1.74
C PHE A 125 -12.26 23.11 -1.62
N TYR A 126 -13.53 22.69 -1.65
CA TYR A 126 -14.67 23.59 -1.42
C TYR A 126 -14.61 24.25 -0.04
N LYS A 127 -14.36 23.46 1.02
CA LYS A 127 -14.28 23.98 2.40
C LYS A 127 -13.09 24.88 2.66
N ALA A 128 -11.98 24.68 1.94
CA ALA A 128 -10.81 25.52 2.05
C ALA A 128 -11.07 26.96 1.55
N ASN A 129 -12.18 27.18 0.82
CA ASN A 129 -12.60 28.49 0.30
C ASN A 129 -11.48 29.21 -0.47
N VAL A 130 -10.72 28.44 -1.25
CA VAL A 130 -9.61 28.95 -2.07
C VAL A 130 -10.10 29.32 -3.47
N SER A 131 -9.49 30.34 -4.07
CA SER A 131 -9.84 30.83 -5.42
C SER A 131 -9.15 30.06 -6.57
N GLY A 132 -8.40 28.99 -6.24
CA GLY A 132 -7.64 28.21 -7.22
C GLY A 132 -8.48 27.23 -8.04
N LYS A 133 -7.83 26.55 -8.99
CA LYS A 133 -8.43 25.47 -9.79
C LYS A 133 -7.92 24.11 -9.36
N LEU A 134 -8.83 23.20 -9.02
CA LEU A 134 -8.55 21.78 -8.80
C LEU A 134 -8.77 20.98 -10.10
N GLY A 135 -7.74 20.29 -10.58
CA GLY A 135 -7.85 19.29 -11.64
C GLY A 135 -7.95 17.89 -11.04
N ILE A 136 -8.88 17.08 -11.55
CA ILE A 136 -9.01 15.66 -11.20
C ILE A 136 -8.86 14.89 -12.51
N LEU A 137 -7.79 14.12 -12.64
CA LEU A 137 -7.42 13.40 -13.85
C LEU A 137 -7.31 11.91 -13.54
N GLY A 138 -8.01 11.10 -14.32
CA GLY A 138 -8.07 9.67 -14.11
C GLY A 138 -9.29 9.06 -14.75
N ASP A 139 -9.33 7.73 -14.74
CA ASP A 139 -10.43 6.92 -15.25
C ASP A 139 -10.66 5.71 -14.34
N GLY A 140 -11.82 5.08 -14.48
CA GLY A 140 -12.23 3.83 -13.82
C GLY A 140 -13.03 3.96 -12.53
#